data_AF-A0A7X0PD63-F1
#
_entry.id   AF-A0A7X0PD63-F1
#
_cell.length_a   1.000
_cell.length_b   1.000
_cell.length_c   1.000
_cell.angle_alpha   90.00
_cell.angle_beta   90.00
_cell.angle_gamma   90.00
#
_symmetry.space_group_name_H-M   'P 1'
#
loop_
_entity.id
_entity.type
_entity.pdbx_description
1 polymer ?
#
loop_
_entity_poly.entity_id
_entity_poly.type
_entity_poly.pdbx_seq_one_letter_code
_entity_poly.pdbx_strand_id
1 'polypeptide(L)'
;MQLALDTEGCDAGPLFAPERKTRPPKRPKGKEGMVHRAQTRRATPAWADMAAIKAIYREAQQLTRQTGELHVVDHIVPKISPYVCGLHVPANLRVIHWRENSAKANLWWPGMWNEQGELL
;
A
#
# COMPACT_ATOMS: atom_id res chain seq x y z
N MET A 1 -9.33 -37.29 21.84
CA MET A 1 -9.08 -36.80 23.21
C MET A 1 -8.36 -35.46 23.06
N GLN A 2 -9.02 -34.37 23.41
CA GLN A 2 -8.48 -33.02 23.26
C GLN A 2 -7.62 -32.74 24.50
N LEU A 3 -6.31 -32.56 24.32
CA LEU A 3 -5.39 -32.25 25.41
C LEU A 3 -5.49 -30.76 25.76
N ALA A 4 -5.71 -30.47 27.05
CA ALA A 4 -5.66 -29.12 27.58
C ALA A 4 -4.21 -28.62 27.56
N LEU A 5 -4.01 -27.38 27.11
CA LEU A 5 -2.70 -26.73 27.17
C LEU A 5 -2.44 -26.26 28.60
N ASP A 6 -1.22 -26.50 29.06
CA ASP A 6 -0.72 -26.23 30.41
C ASP A 6 -0.60 -24.71 30.63
N THR A 7 -1.24 -24.19 31.68
CA THR A 7 -1.34 -22.74 31.96
C THR A 7 -0.14 -22.17 32.72
N GLU A 8 0.93 -22.94 32.87
CA GLU A 8 2.16 -22.57 33.61
C GLU A 8 3.27 -22.02 32.69
N GLY A 9 2.94 -21.61 31.46
CA GLY A 9 3.86 -20.94 30.56
C GLY A 9 3.48 -19.48 30.40
N CYS A 10 4.34 -18.55 30.82
CA CYS A 10 4.19 -17.12 30.57
C CYS A 10 3.90 -16.85 29.08
N ASP A 11 2.63 -16.63 28.73
CA ASP A 11 2.18 -16.28 27.39
C ASP A 11 2.62 -14.84 27.11
N ALA A 12 3.62 -14.65 26.24
CA ALA A 12 4.20 -13.36 25.93
C ALA A 12 3.26 -12.53 25.04
N GLY A 13 2.15 -12.05 25.61
CA GLY A 13 1.20 -11.17 24.95
C GLY A 13 0.32 -11.88 23.93
N PRO A 14 -0.67 -11.19 23.34
CA PRO A 14 -1.74 -11.85 22.62
C PRO A 14 -1.18 -12.51 21.37
N LEU A 15 -1.38 -13.83 21.23
CA LEU A 15 -1.15 -14.61 20.01
C LEU A 15 -1.74 -13.97 18.73
N PHE A 16 -2.63 -12.98 18.90
CA PHE A 16 -3.34 -12.24 17.86
C PHE A 16 -3.09 -10.72 17.86
N ALA A 17 -2.14 -10.21 18.65
CA ALA A 17 -1.77 -8.81 18.53
C ALA A 17 -1.10 -8.62 17.16
N PRO A 18 -1.63 -7.76 16.26
CA PRO A 18 -0.97 -7.52 14.99
C PRO A 18 0.44 -7.02 15.29
N GLU A 19 1.46 -7.69 14.75
CA GLU A 19 2.82 -7.19 14.81
C GLU A 19 2.82 -5.72 14.40
N ARG A 20 3.21 -4.84 15.32
CA ARG A 20 3.34 -3.42 15.00
C ARG A 20 4.45 -3.30 13.97
N LYS A 21 4.08 -3.04 12.71
CA LYS A 21 5.05 -2.71 11.65
C LYS A 21 5.80 -1.43 12.04
N THR A 22 6.92 -1.57 12.73
CA THR A 22 7.83 -0.47 13.04
C THR A 22 8.63 -0.13 11.80
N ARG A 23 8.63 1.15 11.42
CA ARG A 23 9.42 1.61 10.27
C ARG A 23 10.89 1.63 10.69
N PRO A 24 11.83 1.11 9.86
CA PRO A 24 13.24 1.32 10.12
C PRO A 24 13.55 2.83 10.09
N PRO A 25 14.38 3.33 11.02
CA PRO A 25 14.68 4.75 11.14
C PRO A 25 15.50 5.21 9.92
N LYS A 26 14.87 6.06 9.10
CA LYS A 26 15.36 6.67 7.83
C LYS A 26 15.58 5.71 6.65
N ARG A 27 15.02 6.11 5.51
CA ARG A 27 15.36 5.52 4.21
C ARG A 27 16.81 5.88 3.85
N PRO A 28 17.59 4.97 3.25
CA PRO A 28 18.94 5.29 2.78
C PRO A 28 18.86 6.35 1.67
N LYS A 29 19.53 7.49 1.90
CA LYS A 29 19.62 8.61 0.95
C LYS A 29 20.28 8.15 -0.35
N GLY A 30 19.71 8.53 -1.51
CA GLY A 30 20.22 8.16 -2.84
C GLY A 30 19.85 6.73 -3.28
N LYS A 31 19.15 5.95 -2.44
CA LYS A 31 18.67 4.59 -2.76
C LYS A 31 17.14 4.51 -2.80
N GLU A 32 16.45 5.64 -2.86
CA GLU A 32 14.98 5.72 -2.81
C GLU A 32 14.33 4.92 -3.95
N GLY A 33 14.90 5.00 -5.17
CA GLY A 33 14.41 4.24 -6.32
C GLY A 33 14.58 2.72 -6.15
N MET A 34 15.68 2.27 -5.54
CA MET A 34 15.91 0.85 -5.25
C MET A 34 14.90 0.34 -4.22
N VAL A 35 14.68 1.11 -3.15
CA VAL A 35 13.69 0.81 -2.11
C VAL A 35 12.29 0.74 -2.70
N HIS A 36 11.91 1.71 -3.54
CA HIS A 36 10.60 1.74 -4.20
C HIS A 36 10.39 0.51 -5.09
N ARG A 37 11.38 0.14 -5.92
CA ARG A 37 11.29 -1.06 -6.76
C ARG A 37 11.16 -2.33 -5.95
N ALA A 38 11.94 -2.48 -4.88
CA ALA A 38 11.84 -3.64 -3.99
C ALA A 38 10.46 -3.74 -3.33
N GLN A 39 9.90 -2.61 -2.88
CA GLN A 39 8.56 -2.55 -2.30
C GLN A 39 7.47 -2.89 -3.31
N THR A 40 7.56 -2.36 -4.53
CA THR A 40 6.63 -2.71 -5.61
C THR A 40 6.70 -4.20 -5.93
N ARG A 41 7.90 -4.79 -6.05
CA ARG A 41 8.06 -6.23 -6.28
C ARG A 41 7.43 -7.08 -5.17
N ARG A 42 7.63 -6.71 -3.91
CA ARG A 42 7.02 -7.40 -2.75
C ARG A 42 5.49 -7.30 -2.75
N ALA A 43 4.96 -6.17 -3.20
CA ALA A 43 3.51 -5.95 -3.30
C ALA A 43 2.90 -6.57 -4.57
N THR A 44 3.69 -7.05 -5.52
CA THR A 44 3.20 -7.63 -6.78
C THR A 44 3.00 -9.13 -6.59
N PRO A 45 1.75 -9.62 -6.49
CA PRO A 45 1.50 -11.05 -6.42
C PRO A 45 1.81 -11.74 -7.75
N ALA A 46 2.09 -13.04 -7.72
CA ALA A 46 2.43 -13.82 -8.92
C ALA A 46 1.30 -13.85 -9.98
N TRP A 47 0.05 -13.72 -9.53
CA TRP A 47 -1.13 -13.69 -10.39
C TRP A 47 -1.47 -12.30 -10.93
N ALA A 48 -0.68 -11.26 -10.63
CA ALA A 48 -0.95 -9.90 -11.08
C ALA A 48 -0.95 -9.82 -12.62
N ASP A 49 -1.99 -9.21 -13.20
CA ASP A 49 -2.05 -8.94 -14.63
C ASP A 49 -1.11 -7.78 -15.00
N MET A 50 0.10 -8.13 -15.43
CA MET A 50 1.13 -7.18 -15.83
C MET A 50 0.76 -6.39 -17.09
N ALA A 51 -0.07 -6.95 -17.98
CA ALA A 51 -0.50 -6.26 -19.19
C ALA A 51 -1.49 -5.15 -18.84
N ALA A 52 -2.46 -5.42 -17.97
CA ALA A 52 -3.38 -4.41 -17.45
C ALA A 52 -2.66 -3.31 -16.66
N ILE A 53 -1.69 -3.67 -15.80
CA ILE A 53 -0.87 -2.67 -15.09
C ILE A 53 -0.14 -1.76 -16.10
N LYS A 54 0.46 -2.33 -17.14
CA LYS A 54 1.15 -1.56 -18.18
C LYS A 54 0.20 -0.65 -18.97
N ALA A 55 -1.05 -1.07 -19.19
CA ALA A 55 -2.08 -0.24 -19.82
C ALA A 55 -2.38 1.00 -18.97
N ILE A 56 -2.52 0.86 -17.65
CA ILE A 56 -2.76 1.99 -16.72
C ILE A 56 -1.59 3.00 -16.75
N TYR A 57 -0.34 2.52 -16.78
CA TYR A 57 0.81 3.42 -16.93
C TYR A 57 0.84 4.16 -18.28
N ARG A 58 0.38 3.50 -19.36
CA ARG A 58 0.26 4.14 -20.68
C ARG A 58 -0.85 5.19 -20.69
N GLU A 59 -1.97 4.91 -20.05
CA GLU A 59 -3.07 5.85 -19.88
C GLU A 59 -2.61 7.12 -19.14
N ALA A 60 -1.86 6.98 -18.04
CA ALA A 60 -1.27 8.12 -17.34
C ALA A 60 -0.36 8.98 -18.25
N GLN A 61 0.45 8.34 -19.09
CA GLN A 61 1.28 9.06 -20.06
C GLN A 61 0.47 9.76 -21.15
N GLN A 62 -0.60 9.13 -21.63
CA GLN A 62 -1.50 9.71 -22.62
C GLN A 62 -2.23 10.92 -22.06
N LEU A 63 -2.82 10.80 -20.87
CA LEU A 63 -3.47 11.90 -20.17
C LEU A 63 -2.50 13.06 -19.93
N THR A 64 -1.26 12.76 -19.50
CA THR A 64 -0.23 13.80 -19.34
C THR A 64 0.04 14.57 -20.64
N ARG A 65 0.09 13.87 -21.79
CA ARG A 65 0.32 14.50 -23.10
C ARG A 65 -0.90 15.30 -23.56
N GLN A 66 -2.11 14.85 -23.23
CA GLN A 66 -3.36 15.48 -23.65
C GLN A 66 -3.67 16.74 -22.84
N THR A 67 -3.48 16.69 -21.52
CA THR A 67 -3.80 17.82 -20.63
C THR A 67 -2.64 18.79 -20.49
N GLY A 68 -1.41 18.38 -20.80
CA GLY A 68 -0.20 19.15 -20.52
C GLY A 68 0.22 19.13 -19.04
N GLU A 69 -0.52 18.41 -18.19
CA GLU A 69 -0.29 18.33 -16.75
C GLU A 69 0.09 16.90 -16.34
N LEU A 70 1.02 16.76 -15.38
CA LEU A 70 1.54 15.45 -15.01
C LEU A 70 0.47 14.57 -14.34
N HIS A 71 0.14 13.46 -14.98
CA HIS A 71 -0.67 12.38 -14.43
C HIS A 71 0.22 11.21 -14.02
N VAL A 72 -0.05 10.65 -12.84
CA VAL A 72 0.73 9.56 -12.23
C VAL A 72 -0.17 8.40 -11.85
N VAL A 73 0.42 7.23 -11.63
CA VAL A 73 -0.31 6.05 -11.15
C VAL A 73 -0.20 5.99 -9.62
N ASP A 74 -1.34 6.12 -8.94
CA ASP A 74 -1.49 6.03 -7.50
C ASP A 74 -1.96 4.63 -7.08
N HIS A 75 -1.59 4.23 -5.87
CA HIS A 75 -2.11 3.03 -5.20
C HIS A 75 -3.30 3.44 -4.34
N ILE A 76 -4.52 3.00 -4.66
CA ILE A 76 -5.76 3.36 -3.92
C ILE A 76 -5.57 3.06 -2.43
N VAL A 77 -5.22 1.80 -2.11
CA VAL A 77 -4.75 1.36 -0.80
C VAL A 77 -3.21 1.43 -0.78
N PRO A 78 -2.60 2.13 0.18
CA PRO A 78 -1.16 2.34 0.20
C PRO A 78 -0.40 1.03 0.36
N LYS A 79 0.64 0.85 -0.46
CA LYS A 79 1.55 -0.29 -0.36
C LYS A 79 2.40 -0.24 0.93
N ILE A 80 2.58 0.95 1.51
CA ILE A 80 3.39 1.20 2.72
C ILE A 80 2.58 1.98 3.73
N SER A 81 1.99 1.27 4.69
CA SER A 81 1.31 1.84 5.85
C SER A 81 1.67 1.01 7.10
N PRO A 82 1.66 1.61 8.30
CA PRO A 82 1.76 0.83 9.54
C PRO A 82 0.53 -0.06 9.76
N TYR A 83 -0.58 0.19 9.08
CA TYR A 83 -1.86 -0.49 9.31
C TYR A 83 -2.24 -1.46 8.19
N VAL A 84 -1.97 -1.10 6.94
CA VAL A 84 -2.35 -1.90 5.76
C VAL A 84 -1.19 -2.07 4.78
N CYS A 85 -1.35 -3.03 3.86
CA CYS A 85 -0.41 -3.28 2.78
C CYS A 85 -1.19 -3.55 1.48
N GLY A 86 -1.37 -2.52 0.66
CA GLY A 86 -1.99 -2.66 -0.66
C GLY A 86 -1.13 -3.44 -1.64
N LEU A 87 -1.79 -4.22 -2.52
CA LEU A 87 -1.15 -4.99 -3.59
C LEU A 87 -0.87 -4.12 -4.83
N HIS A 88 0.12 -4.49 -5.63
CA HIS A 88 0.39 -3.89 -6.94
C HIS A 88 -0.33 -4.68 -8.03
N VAL A 89 -1.63 -4.43 -8.13
CA VAL A 89 -2.56 -5.09 -9.07
C VAL A 89 -3.46 -4.03 -9.70
N PRO A 90 -4.02 -4.26 -10.91
CA PRO A 90 -4.84 -3.26 -11.60
C PRO A 90 -5.97 -2.67 -10.74
N ALA A 91 -6.66 -3.51 -9.97
CA ALA A 91 -7.74 -3.09 -9.09
C ALA A 91 -7.33 -2.14 -7.96
N ASN A 92 -6.03 -2.07 -7.63
CA ASN A 92 -5.49 -1.15 -6.62
C ASN A 92 -4.73 0.03 -7.25
N LEU A 93 -4.74 0.17 -8.58
CA LEU A 93 -4.06 1.25 -9.29
C LEU A 93 -5.09 2.19 -9.90
N ARG A 94 -4.82 3.49 -9.84
CA ARG A 94 -5.60 4.51 -10.54
C ARG A 94 -4.71 5.58 -11.12
N VAL A 95 -5.11 6.13 -12.26
CA VAL A 95 -4.48 7.35 -12.78
C VAL A 95 -5.06 8.54 -12.03
N ILE A 96 -4.18 9.44 -11.58
CA ILE A 96 -4.57 10.64 -10.84
C ILE A 96 -3.59 11.77 -11.16
N HIS A 97 -4.03 13.02 -11.01
CA HIS A 97 -3.14 14.17 -11.14
C HIS A 97 -2.06 14.17 -10.05
N TRP A 98 -0.84 14.60 -10.38
CA TRP A 98 0.31 14.53 -9.48
C TRP A 98 0.10 15.29 -8.16
N ARG A 99 -0.63 16.41 -8.19
CA ARG A 99 -0.92 17.23 -7.00
C ARG A 99 -1.79 16.48 -6.00
N GLU A 100 -2.82 15.80 -6.49
CA GLU A 100 -3.73 15.00 -5.66
C GLU A 100 -3.01 13.78 -5.07
N ASN A 101 -2.17 13.09 -5.86
CA ASN A 101 -1.33 12.01 -5.36
C ASN A 101 -0.37 12.48 -4.26
N SER A 102 0.23 13.66 -4.42
CA SER A 102 1.11 14.27 -3.42
C SER A 102 0.36 14.62 -2.14
N ALA A 103 -0.87 15.13 -2.25
CA ALA A 103 -1.71 15.46 -1.10
C ALA A 103 -2.18 14.19 -0.34
N LYS A 104 -2.58 13.15 -1.06
CA LYS A 104 -3.01 11.86 -0.48
C LYS A 104 -1.87 11.14 0.25
N ALA A 105 -0.69 11.08 -0.37
CA ALA A 105 0.45 10.30 0.12
C ALA A 105 0.04 8.87 0.55
N ASN A 106 0.44 8.43 1.75
CA ASN A 106 0.00 7.15 2.35
C ASN A 106 -0.95 7.38 3.54
N LEU A 107 -1.67 8.50 3.56
CA LEU A 107 -2.47 8.95 4.71
C LEU A 107 -3.94 8.55 4.63
N TRP A 108 -4.45 8.27 3.44
CA TRP A 108 -5.86 8.00 3.20
C TRP A 108 -6.08 6.84 2.23
N TRP A 109 -7.11 6.03 2.47
CA TRP A 109 -7.64 5.01 1.57
C TRP A 109 -9.12 4.72 1.91
N PRO A 110 -9.92 4.22 0.95
CA PRO A 110 -11.32 3.87 1.21
C PRO A 110 -11.45 2.80 2.31
N GLY A 111 -12.37 3.00 3.25
CA GLY A 111 -12.59 2.11 4.39
C GLY A 111 -11.58 2.31 5.53
N MET A 112 -10.89 3.44 5.57
CA MET A 112 -10.08 3.84 6.72
C MET A 112 -11.00 4.21 7.90
N TRP A 113 -10.58 3.92 9.14
CA TRP A 113 -11.37 4.14 10.36
C TRP A 113 -11.98 5.54 10.52
N ASN A 114 -11.36 6.57 9.94
CA ASN A 114 -11.81 7.95 10.12
C ASN A 114 -13.07 8.24 9.29
N GLU A 115 -13.34 7.45 8.26
CA GLU A 115 -14.57 7.53 7.45
C GLU A 115 -15.78 6.95 8.21
N GLN A 116 -15.55 6.09 9.20
CA GLN A 116 -16.61 5.51 10.02
C GLN A 116 -17.06 6.44 11.15
N GLY A 117 -16.25 7.46 11.48
CA GLY A 117 -16.54 8.43 12.54
C GLY A 117 -17.58 9.50 12.15
N GLU A 118 -17.86 9.68 10.87
CA GLU A 118 -18.95 10.58 10.39
C GLU A 118 -20.34 9.89 10.43
N LEU A 119 -20.38 8.59 10.72
CA LEU A 119 -21.61 7.79 10.84
C LEU A 119 -22.02 7.54 12.30
N LEU A 120 -21.33 8.14 13.26
CA LEU A 120 -21.62 8.11 14.70
C LEU A 120 -21.97 9.52 15.21
#